data_AF-A0A9E4XRU7-F1
#
_entry.id   AF-A0A9E4XRU7-F1
#
_cell.length_a   1.000
_cell.length_b   1.000
_cell.length_c   1.000
_cell.angle_alpha   90.00
_cell.angle_beta   90.00
_cell.angle_gamma   90.00
#
_symmetry.space_group_name_H-M   'P 1'
#
loop_
_entity.id
_entity.type
_entity.pdbx_description
1 polymer ?
#
loop_
_entity_poly.entity_id
_entity_poly.type
_entity_poly.pdbx_seq_one_letter_code
_entity_poly.pdbx_strand_id
1 'polypeptide(L)'
;MIPLLLVAATATALVVVERPGIQIAILAIQYSSVAWLTSLALPPQVAAVKLVAGLIACGILALTVAKSRPAAESASGIAGRAFRAIAGILIMAAALGIGQSNWMRVPDIRPEAIMAAAILMSMGLLQLGLFRNPLRVSIGIITLLSGFEIAYSVIEPALAILALLASVHIGLAIVVSYLSLEAEPPDVVEGSE
;
A
#
# COMPACT_ATOMS: atom_id res chain seq x y z
N MET A 1 -9.39 16.31 7.57
CA MET A 1 -9.16 15.39 8.70
C MET A 1 -9.71 13.98 8.47
N ILE A 2 -10.95 13.80 8.01
CA ILE A 2 -11.55 12.45 7.78
C ILE A 2 -10.68 11.51 6.91
N PRO A 3 -10.18 11.92 5.72
CA PRO A 3 -9.44 10.98 4.88
C PRO A 3 -8.03 10.64 5.42
N LEU A 4 -7.45 11.49 6.27
CA LEU A 4 -6.21 11.19 6.98
C LEU A 4 -6.42 10.05 7.98
N LEU A 5 -7.53 10.07 8.73
CA LEU A 5 -7.87 9.00 9.67
C LEU A 5 -8.10 7.68 8.94
N LEU A 6 -8.73 7.71 7.77
CA LEU A 6 -8.92 6.52 6.93
C LEU A 6 -7.58 5.96 6.43
N VAL A 7 -6.66 6.81 5.98
CA VAL A 7 -5.31 6.38 5.57
C VAL A 7 -4.55 5.73 6.74
N ALA A 8 -4.58 6.34 7.93
CA ALA A 8 -3.92 5.78 9.10
C ALA A 8 -4.53 4.44 9.54
N ALA A 9 -5.87 4.35 9.55
CA ALA A 9 -6.59 3.14 9.90
C ALA A 9 -6.33 1.99 8.92
N THR A 10 -6.39 2.27 7.61
CA THR A 10 -6.12 1.27 6.56
C THR A 10 -4.67 0.80 6.55
N ALA A 11 -3.70 1.70 6.72
CA ALA A 11 -2.28 1.33 6.81
C ALA A 11 -1.99 0.41 8.00
N THR A 12 -2.60 0.70 9.16
CA THR A 12 -2.49 -0.16 10.35
C THR A 12 -3.19 -1.50 10.14
N ALA A 13 -4.39 -1.48 9.54
CA ALA A 13 -5.15 -2.69 9.27
C ALA A 13 -4.41 -3.64 8.31
N LEU A 14 -3.70 -3.12 7.30
CA LEU A 14 -2.89 -3.93 6.38
C LEU A 14 -1.76 -4.70 7.09
N VAL A 15 -1.17 -4.12 8.13
CA VAL A 15 -0.12 -4.77 8.94
C VAL A 15 -0.70 -5.90 9.81
N VAL A 16 -1.92 -5.72 10.32
CA VAL A 16 -2.54 -6.65 11.28
C VAL A 16 -3.30 -7.78 10.58
N VAL A 17 -3.95 -7.50 9.45
CA VAL A 17 -4.77 -8.48 8.75
C VAL A 17 -3.88 -9.47 8.01
N GLU A 18 -4.15 -10.76 8.21
CA GLU A 18 -3.41 -11.86 7.57
C GLU A 18 -4.16 -12.50 6.41
N ARG A 19 -5.44 -12.19 6.23
CA ARG A 19 -6.26 -12.78 5.16
C ARG A 19 -6.03 -12.02 3.84
N PRO A 20 -5.48 -12.66 2.80
CA PRO A 20 -5.07 -11.96 1.59
C PRO A 20 -6.24 -11.31 0.84
N GLY A 21 -7.43 -11.94 0.82
CA GLY A 21 -8.63 -11.34 0.22
C GLY A 21 -9.09 -10.06 0.93
N ILE A 22 -8.96 -10.00 2.26
CA ILE A 22 -9.30 -8.79 3.04
C ILE A 22 -8.23 -7.72 2.84
N GLN A 23 -6.96 -8.10 2.73
CA GLN A 23 -5.87 -7.15 2.48
C GLN A 23 -6.07 -6.38 1.17
N ILE A 24 -6.51 -7.04 0.10
CA ILE A 24 -6.79 -6.36 -1.18
C ILE A 24 -7.96 -5.38 -1.05
N ALA A 25 -9.02 -5.76 -0.32
CA ALA A 25 -10.14 -4.86 -0.06
C ALA A 25 -9.68 -3.62 0.74
N ILE A 26 -8.84 -3.81 1.76
CA ILE A 26 -8.27 -2.71 2.54
C ILE A 26 -7.37 -1.83 1.65
N LEU A 27 -6.56 -2.43 0.77
CA LEU A 27 -5.70 -1.69 -0.16
C LEU A 27 -6.54 -0.82 -1.12
N ALA A 28 -7.65 -1.35 -1.64
CA ALA A 28 -8.56 -0.57 -2.49
C ALA A 28 -9.20 0.61 -1.74
N ILE A 29 -9.57 0.42 -0.47
CA ILE A 29 -10.05 1.51 0.41
C ILE A 29 -8.94 2.53 0.65
N GLN A 30 -7.70 2.08 0.85
CA GLN A 30 -6.55 2.95 1.03
C GLN A 30 -6.30 3.81 -0.21
N TYR A 31 -6.30 3.23 -1.40
CA TYR A 31 -6.20 3.98 -2.66
C TYR A 31 -7.31 5.00 -2.84
N SER A 32 -8.55 4.63 -2.51
CA SER A 32 -9.69 5.54 -2.58
C SER A 32 -9.52 6.73 -1.61
N SER A 33 -8.99 6.46 -0.41
CA SER A 33 -8.71 7.49 0.60
C SER A 33 -7.57 8.43 0.17
N VAL A 34 -6.53 7.88 -0.46
CA VAL A 34 -5.43 8.65 -1.03
C VAL A 34 -5.90 9.50 -2.21
N ALA A 35 -6.68 8.92 -3.12
CA ALA A 35 -7.26 9.64 -4.26
C ALA A 35 -8.13 10.81 -3.79
N TRP A 36 -8.93 10.60 -2.73
CA TRP A 36 -9.68 11.66 -2.07
C TRP A 36 -8.77 12.77 -1.56
N LEU A 37 -7.71 12.43 -0.81
CA LEU A 37 -6.74 13.42 -0.32
C LEU A 37 -6.11 14.22 -1.45
N THR A 38 -5.72 13.56 -2.53
CA THR A 38 -5.12 14.21 -3.70
C THR A 38 -6.13 15.06 -4.47
N SER A 39 -7.42 14.68 -4.54
CA SER A 39 -8.45 15.50 -5.20
C SER A 39 -8.69 16.86 -4.54
N LEU A 40 -8.31 16.98 -3.26
CA LEU A 40 -8.40 18.24 -2.51
C LEU A 40 -7.19 19.17 -2.74
N ALA A 41 -6.14 18.68 -3.41
CA ALA A 41 -4.89 19.41 -3.64
C ALA A 41 -4.55 19.55 -5.14
N LEU A 42 -5.07 18.66 -5.99
CA LEU A 42 -4.75 18.55 -7.41
C LEU A 42 -6.02 18.59 -8.27
N PRO A 43 -5.91 18.87 -9.58
CA PRO A 43 -7.03 18.81 -10.51
C PRO A 43 -7.73 17.44 -10.46
N PRO A 44 -9.07 17.39 -10.53
CA PRO A 44 -9.84 16.15 -10.37
C PRO A 44 -9.48 15.07 -11.40
N GLN A 45 -8.99 15.47 -12.58
CA GLN A 45 -8.51 14.56 -13.62
C GLN A 45 -7.33 13.71 -13.14
N VAL A 46 -6.43 14.29 -12.36
CA VAL A 46 -5.25 13.61 -11.80
C VAL A 46 -5.67 12.57 -10.76
N ALA A 47 -6.61 12.94 -9.88
CA ALA A 47 -7.13 12.03 -8.88
C ALA A 47 -7.84 10.82 -9.53
N ALA A 48 -8.56 11.04 -10.63
CA ALA A 48 -9.25 9.98 -11.36
C ALA A 48 -8.26 8.97 -11.98
N VAL A 49 -7.21 9.43 -12.67
CA VAL A 49 -6.20 8.53 -13.27
C VAL A 49 -5.51 7.69 -12.20
N LYS A 50 -5.14 8.31 -11.08
CA LYS A 50 -4.53 7.60 -9.93
C LYS A 50 -5.46 6.54 -9.35
N LEU A 51 -6.73 6.88 -9.16
CA LEU A 51 -7.73 5.95 -8.65
C LEU A 51 -7.92 4.76 -9.58
N VAL A 52 -8.04 5.01 -10.88
CA VAL A 52 -8.18 3.95 -11.89
C VAL A 52 -6.95 3.04 -11.91
N ALA A 53 -5.74 3.61 -11.94
CA ALA A 53 -4.51 2.83 -11.93
C ALA A 53 -4.38 1.98 -10.65
N GLY A 54 -4.69 2.55 -9.49
CA GLY A 54 -4.70 1.84 -8.21
C GLY A 54 -5.72 0.70 -8.17
N LEU A 55 -6.92 0.90 -8.72
CA LEU A 55 -7.94 -0.15 -8.83
C LEU A 55 -7.54 -1.26 -9.80
N ILE A 56 -6.91 -0.94 -10.93
CA ILE A 56 -6.37 -1.94 -11.86
C ILE A 56 -5.30 -2.78 -11.17
N ALA A 57 -4.36 -2.15 -10.47
CA ALA A 57 -3.34 -2.85 -9.68
C ALA A 57 -3.97 -3.76 -8.61
N CYS A 58 -4.98 -3.26 -7.88
CA CYS A 58 -5.72 -4.08 -6.91
C CYS A 58 -6.45 -5.25 -7.58
N GLY A 59 -7.04 -5.05 -8.76
CA GLY A 59 -7.71 -6.11 -9.52
C GLY A 59 -6.75 -7.22 -9.96
N ILE A 60 -5.55 -6.86 -10.43
CA ILE A 60 -4.50 -7.83 -10.79
C ILE A 60 -4.08 -8.63 -9.56
N LEU A 61 -3.87 -7.97 -8.42
CA LEU A 61 -3.53 -8.66 -7.16
C LEU A 61 -4.71 -9.52 -6.66
N ALA A 62 -5.96 -9.09 -6.85
CA ALA A 62 -7.16 -9.88 -6.51
C ALA A 62 -7.24 -11.18 -7.29
N LEU A 63 -7.00 -11.13 -8.61
CA LEU A 63 -6.94 -12.32 -9.45
C LEU A 63 -5.79 -13.24 -9.03
N THR A 64 -4.66 -12.66 -8.63
CA THR A 64 -3.52 -13.42 -8.10
C THR A 64 -3.91 -14.18 -6.84
N VAL A 65 -4.55 -13.52 -5.87
CA VAL A 65 -5.00 -14.17 -4.62
C VAL A 65 -6.09 -15.21 -4.87
N ALA A 66 -6.97 -15.01 -5.85
CA ALA A 66 -7.99 -15.98 -6.22
C ALA A 66 -7.39 -17.24 -6.85
N LYS A 67 -6.22 -17.13 -7.49
CA LYS A 67 -5.59 -18.21 -8.25
C LYS A 67 -4.44 -18.90 -7.51
N SER A 68 -3.67 -18.16 -6.72
CA SER A 68 -2.61 -18.70 -5.87
C SER A 68 -3.21 -19.39 -4.66
N ARG A 69 -2.73 -20.59 -4.30
CA ARG A 69 -3.06 -21.14 -2.98
C ARG A 69 -2.42 -20.24 -1.93
N PRO A 70 -3.06 -20.01 -0.77
CA PRO A 70 -2.42 -19.26 0.30
C PRO A 70 -1.14 -20.01 0.67
N ALA A 71 0.01 -19.47 0.23
CA ALA A 71 1.31 -19.95 0.66
C ALA A 71 1.24 -20.06 2.18
N ALA A 72 1.57 -21.23 2.72
CA ALA A 72 1.52 -21.52 4.13
C ALA A 72 2.54 -20.64 4.88
N GLU A 73 2.25 -19.36 5.03
CA GLU A 73 2.82 -18.55 6.10
C GLU A 73 2.34 -19.21 7.37
N SER A 74 3.27 -19.78 8.15
CA SER A 74 3.00 -20.24 9.50
C SER A 74 2.16 -19.17 10.19
N ALA A 75 0.88 -19.49 10.44
CA ALA A 75 -0.07 -18.57 11.03
C ALA A 75 0.61 -17.98 12.26
N SER A 76 0.86 -16.66 12.23
CA SER A 76 1.63 -16.08 13.31
C SER A 76 0.79 -16.24 14.57
N GLY A 77 1.36 -16.87 15.59
CA GLY A 77 0.68 -17.02 16.87
C GLY A 77 0.27 -15.66 17.43
N ILE A 78 -0.52 -15.65 18.51
CA ILE A 78 -0.98 -14.42 19.16
C ILE A 78 0.19 -13.44 19.42
N ALA A 79 1.37 -13.96 19.77
CA ALA A 79 2.59 -13.18 19.96
C ALA A 79 3.08 -12.47 18.68
N GLY A 80 3.03 -13.12 17.51
CA GLY A 80 3.42 -12.51 16.23
C GLY A 80 2.49 -11.37 15.83
N ARG A 81 1.18 -11.55 16.04
CA ARG A 81 0.19 -10.48 15.82
C ARG A 81 0.38 -9.30 16.78
N ALA A 82 0.66 -9.58 18.07
CA ALA A 82 0.92 -8.55 19.06
C ALA A 82 2.20 -7.74 18.73
N PHE A 83 3.29 -8.41 18.35
CA PHE A 83 4.52 -7.76 17.90
C PHE A 83 4.27 -6.82 16.72
N ARG A 84 3.54 -7.30 15.69
CA ARG A 84 3.18 -6.49 14.52
C ARG A 84 2.33 -5.28 14.89
N ALA A 85 1.35 -5.45 15.77
CA ALA A 85 0.50 -4.36 16.24
C ALA A 85 1.33 -3.31 17.00
N ILE A 86 2.22 -3.73 17.90
CA ILE A 86 3.10 -2.84 18.65
C ILE A 86 4.05 -2.10 17.71
N ALA A 87 4.70 -2.82 16.78
CA ALA A 87 5.58 -2.23 15.78
C ALA A 87 4.84 -1.20 14.91
N GLY A 88 3.61 -1.53 14.49
CA GLY A 88 2.72 -0.61 13.78
C GLY A 88 2.42 0.65 14.60
N ILE A 89 2.04 0.50 15.87
CA ILE A 89 1.75 1.65 16.75
C ILE A 89 2.99 2.53 16.94
N LEU A 90 4.17 1.93 17.16
CA LEU A 90 5.42 2.67 17.34
C LEU A 90 5.80 3.45 16.08
N ILE A 91 5.73 2.81 14.91
CA ILE A 91 6.00 3.47 13.63
C ILE A 91 4.96 4.55 13.32
N MET A 92 3.68 4.31 13.63
CA MET A 92 2.63 5.31 13.50
C MET A 92 2.91 6.54 14.36
N ALA A 93 3.29 6.33 15.63
CA ALA A 93 3.64 7.40 16.54
C ALA A 93 4.86 8.19 16.04
N ALA A 94 5.89 7.50 15.53
CA ALA A 94 7.04 8.13 14.91
C ALA A 94 6.66 8.95 13.67
N ALA A 95 5.80 8.42 12.81
CA ALA A 95 5.32 9.10 11.61
C ALA A 95 4.52 10.37 11.92
N LEU A 96 3.67 10.33 12.95
CA LEU A 96 2.95 11.50 13.45
C LEU A 96 3.91 12.55 14.02
N GLY A 97 4.95 12.13 14.75
CA GLY A 97 5.99 13.01 15.26
C GLY A 97 6.73 13.73 14.14
N ILE A 98 7.07 13.02 13.05
CA ILE A 98 7.70 13.61 11.86
C ILE A 98 6.74 14.57 11.15
N GLY A 99 5.50 14.15 10.92
CA GLY A 99 4.50 14.95 10.18
C GLY A 99 4.09 16.24 10.88
N GLN A 100 4.21 16.31 12.21
CA GLN A 100 3.97 17.54 12.99
C GLN A 100 5.21 18.40 13.19
N SER A 101 6.39 17.93 12.76
CA SER A 101 7.63 18.68 12.89
C SER A 101 7.54 20.00 12.11
N ASN A 102 7.80 21.11 12.79
CA ASN A 102 7.75 22.45 12.21
C ASN A 102 8.75 22.63 11.05
N TRP A 103 9.76 21.76 10.96
CA TRP A 103 10.78 21.78 9.91
C TRP A 103 10.22 21.41 8.54
N MET A 104 9.07 20.72 8.49
CA MET A 104 8.42 20.29 7.25
C MET A 104 7.19 21.13 6.89
N ARG A 105 6.94 22.24 7.61
CA ARG A 105 5.89 23.19 7.21
C ARG A 105 6.35 23.93 5.96
N VAL A 106 5.94 23.42 4.81
CA VAL A 106 6.08 24.11 3.53
C VAL A 106 4.89 25.06 3.39
N PRO A 107 5.11 26.37 3.13
CA PRO A 107 4.04 27.31 2.82
C PRO A 107 3.20 26.81 1.64
N ASP A 108 1.89 27.08 1.64
CA ASP A 108 0.89 26.70 0.61
C ASP A 108 0.48 25.21 0.51
N ILE A 109 0.95 24.32 1.38
CA ILE A 109 0.51 22.91 1.38
C ILE A 109 -0.39 22.58 2.57
N ARG A 110 -1.43 21.79 2.27
CA ARG A 110 -2.33 21.24 3.27
C ARG A 110 -1.55 20.32 4.23
N PRO A 111 -1.53 20.61 5.55
CA PRO A 111 -0.79 19.81 6.53
C PRO A 111 -1.17 18.33 6.51
N GLU A 112 -2.41 18.02 6.14
CA GLU A 112 -2.90 16.64 6.11
C GLU A 112 -2.23 15.80 5.01
N ALA A 113 -1.79 16.41 3.91
CA ALA A 113 -1.09 15.69 2.83
C ALA A 113 0.30 15.24 3.29
N ILE A 114 1.04 16.12 3.97
CA ILE A 114 2.37 15.83 4.51
C ILE A 114 2.28 14.71 5.57
N MET A 115 1.29 14.78 6.47
CA MET A 115 1.06 13.73 7.46
C MET A 115 0.70 12.40 6.81
N ALA A 116 -0.18 12.40 5.81
CA ALA A 116 -0.57 11.18 5.10
C ALA A 116 0.62 10.55 4.38
N ALA A 117 1.46 11.36 3.72
CA ALA A 117 2.68 10.89 3.07
C ALA A 117 3.64 10.24 4.05
N ALA A 118 3.91 10.89 5.19
CA ALA A 118 4.80 10.36 6.22
C ALA A 118 4.29 9.03 6.80
N ILE A 119 2.98 8.94 7.10
CA ILE A 119 2.34 7.72 7.61
C ILE A 119 2.44 6.58 6.58
N LEU A 120 2.09 6.84 5.33
CA LEU A 120 2.13 5.84 4.27
C LEU A 120 3.55 5.35 3.99
N MET A 121 4.53 6.26 3.92
CA MET A 121 5.91 5.88 3.65
C MET A 121 6.49 5.03 4.79
N SER A 122 6.32 5.47 6.04
CA SER A 122 6.81 4.73 7.21
C SER A 122 6.12 3.38 7.39
N MET A 123 4.80 3.30 7.20
CA MET A 123 4.05 2.04 7.25
C MET A 123 4.40 1.10 6.11
N GLY A 124 4.55 1.62 4.89
CA GLY A 124 5.00 0.82 3.74
C GLY A 124 6.38 0.23 3.98
N LEU A 125 7.30 1.01 4.57
CA LEU A 125 8.63 0.53 4.96
C LEU A 125 8.57 -0.54 6.06
N LEU A 126 7.69 -0.36 7.05
CA LEU A 126 7.45 -1.36 8.08
C LEU A 126 6.94 -2.67 7.48
N GLN A 127 5.99 -2.61 6.54
CA GLN A 127 5.46 -3.80 5.85
C GLN A 127 6.57 -4.54 5.08
N LEU A 128 7.44 -3.79 4.39
CA LEU A 128 8.60 -4.34 3.68
C LEU A 128 9.60 -5.04 4.61
N GLY A 129 9.80 -4.52 5.83
CA GLY A 129 10.67 -5.14 6.82
C GLY A 129 10.07 -6.36 7.52
N LEU A 130 8.74 -6.50 7.52
CA LEU A 130 8.02 -7.52 8.28
C LEU A 130 7.63 -8.75 7.47
N PHE A 131 7.35 -8.59 6.18
CA PHE A 131 6.76 -9.65 5.37
C PHE A 131 7.73 -10.18 4.31
N ARG A 132 7.68 -11.49 4.09
CA ARG A 132 8.46 -12.19 3.05
C ARG A 132 7.62 -12.69 1.88
N ASN A 133 6.31 -12.80 2.07
CA ASN A 133 5.40 -13.21 1.01
C ASN A 133 5.37 -12.14 -0.11
N PRO A 134 5.53 -12.53 -1.39
CA PRO A 134 5.60 -11.58 -2.51
C PRO A 134 4.38 -10.66 -2.59
N LEU A 135 3.18 -11.18 -2.28
CA LEU A 135 1.95 -10.39 -2.22
C LEU A 135 2.04 -9.29 -1.15
N ARG A 136 2.43 -9.65 0.08
CA ARG A 136 2.52 -8.67 1.17
C ARG A 136 3.63 -7.65 0.97
N VAL A 137 4.75 -8.08 0.39
CA VAL A 137 5.83 -7.17 -0.03
C VAL A 137 5.30 -6.17 -1.05
N SER A 138 4.52 -6.62 -2.04
CA SER A 138 3.93 -5.72 -3.03
C SER A 138 2.99 -4.68 -2.42
N ILE A 139 2.15 -5.08 -1.47
CA ILE A 139 1.25 -4.19 -0.75
C ILE A 139 2.05 -3.13 0.01
N GLY A 140 3.16 -3.52 0.65
CA GLY A 140 4.07 -2.60 1.32
C GLY A 140 4.72 -1.59 0.37
N ILE A 141 5.21 -2.05 -0.78
CA ILE A 141 5.79 -1.18 -1.82
C ILE A 141 4.75 -0.21 -2.36
N ILE A 142 3.54 -0.70 -2.68
CA ILE A 142 2.44 0.14 -3.17
C ILE A 142 2.05 1.20 -2.13
N THR A 143 2.00 0.82 -0.85
CA THR A 143 1.70 1.73 0.26
C THR A 143 2.77 2.82 0.38
N LEU A 144 4.04 2.42 0.33
CA LEU A 144 5.19 3.32 0.35
C LEU A 144 5.15 4.29 -0.84
N LEU A 145 4.92 3.75 -2.05
CA LEU A 145 4.89 4.52 -3.28
C LEU A 145 3.73 5.51 -3.26
N SER A 146 2.55 5.11 -2.77
CA SER A 146 1.39 5.99 -2.55
C SER A 146 1.71 7.18 -1.65
N GLY A 147 2.48 6.97 -0.58
CA GLY A 147 2.96 8.04 0.29
C GLY A 147 3.96 8.97 -0.42
N PHE A 148 4.89 8.39 -1.18
CA PHE A 148 5.82 9.14 -2.02
C PHE A 148 5.09 10.01 -3.06
N GLU A 149 4.04 9.49 -3.72
CA GLU A 149 3.30 10.29 -4.70
C GLU A 149 2.66 11.53 -4.08
N ILE A 150 2.12 11.41 -2.86
CA ILE A 150 1.54 12.54 -2.14
C ILE A 150 2.62 13.58 -1.85
N ALA A 151 3.78 13.15 -1.32
CA ALA A 151 4.91 14.03 -1.05
C ALA A 151 5.45 14.70 -2.32
N TYR A 152 5.54 13.96 -3.42
CA TYR A 152 6.12 14.45 -4.67
C TYR A 152 5.16 15.36 -5.46
N SER A 153 3.85 15.13 -5.35
CA SER A 153 2.85 15.98 -6.01
C SER A 153 2.91 17.45 -5.60
N VAL A 154 3.47 17.71 -4.41
CA VAL A 154 3.76 19.04 -3.89
C VAL A 154 4.94 19.69 -4.60
N ILE A 155 5.94 18.90 -4.96
CA ILE A 155 7.18 19.39 -5.55
C ILE A 155 6.96 19.66 -7.04
N GLU A 156 6.33 18.73 -7.75
CA GLU A 156 6.16 18.81 -9.20
C GLU A 156 4.80 18.22 -9.63
N PRO A 157 3.77 19.04 -9.86
CA PRO A 157 2.43 18.60 -10.25
C PRO A 157 2.33 18.28 -11.76
N ALA A 158 3.34 17.61 -12.33
CA ALA A 158 3.40 17.29 -13.75
C ALA A 158 2.63 16.01 -14.09
N LEU A 159 1.77 16.09 -15.11
CA LEU A 159 0.95 14.96 -15.59
C LEU A 159 1.80 13.75 -16.02
N ALA A 160 2.97 13.99 -16.57
CA ALA A 160 3.90 12.95 -17.03
C ALA A 160 4.40 12.07 -15.87
N ILE A 161 4.72 12.69 -14.72
CA ILE A 161 5.22 11.96 -13.55
C ILE A 161 4.10 11.12 -12.95
N LEU A 162 2.89 11.67 -12.87
CA LEU A 162 1.70 10.95 -12.43
C LEU A 162 1.40 9.73 -13.31
N ALA A 163 1.51 9.88 -14.63
CA ALA A 163 1.34 8.76 -15.57
C ALA A 163 2.44 7.69 -15.40
N LEU A 164 3.68 8.11 -15.20
CA LEU A 164 4.80 7.20 -14.93
C LEU A 164 4.57 6.42 -13.63
N LEU A 165 4.18 7.10 -12.56
CA LEU A 165 3.94 6.51 -11.25
C LEU A 165 2.74 5.56 -11.26
N ALA A 166 1.68 5.91 -12.01
CA ALA A 166 0.57 5.01 -12.30
C ALA A 166 1.03 3.74 -13.05
N SER A 167 1.91 3.89 -14.05
CA SER A 167 2.50 2.75 -14.76
C SER A 167 3.34 1.86 -13.84
N VAL A 168 4.07 2.44 -12.88
CA VAL A 168 4.85 1.68 -11.88
C VAL A 168 3.92 0.84 -11.00
N HIS A 169 2.79 1.38 -10.54
CA HIS A 169 1.83 0.63 -9.73
C HIS A 169 1.26 -0.58 -10.48
N ILE A 170 0.90 -0.40 -11.74
CA ILE A 170 0.40 -1.50 -12.59
C ILE A 170 1.52 -2.51 -12.87
N GLY A 171 2.71 -2.05 -13.24
CA GLY A 171 3.87 -2.92 -13.51
C GLY A 171 4.26 -3.76 -12.29
N LEU A 172 4.26 -3.16 -11.10
CA LEU A 172 4.51 -3.87 -9.85
C LEU A 172 3.47 -4.96 -9.58
N ALA A 173 2.18 -4.66 -9.80
CA ALA A 173 1.12 -5.65 -9.64
C ALA A 173 1.29 -6.84 -10.59
N ILE A 174 1.70 -6.58 -11.84
CA ILE A 174 1.97 -7.64 -12.84
C ILE A 174 3.17 -8.49 -12.42
N VAL A 175 4.29 -7.86 -12.07
CA VAL A 175 5.52 -8.57 -11.66
C VAL A 175 5.24 -9.47 -10.46
N VAL A 176 4.52 -8.97 -9.46
CA VAL A 176 4.18 -9.73 -8.26
C VAL A 176 3.20 -10.86 -8.57
N SER A 177 2.23 -10.62 -9.46
CA SER A 177 1.32 -11.66 -9.94
C SER A 177 2.09 -12.82 -10.54
N TYR A 178 3.06 -12.53 -11.42
CA TYR A 178 3.92 -13.53 -12.04
C TYR A 178 4.75 -14.29 -11.01
N LEU A 179 5.45 -13.58 -10.11
CA LEU A 179 6.28 -14.20 -9.06
C LEU A 179 5.47 -15.07 -8.09
N SER A 180 4.23 -14.69 -7.80
CA SER A 180 3.37 -15.41 -6.87
C SER A 180 2.76 -16.69 -7.48
N LEU A 181 2.64 -16.75 -8.80
CA LEU A 181 2.14 -17.93 -9.52
C LEU A 181 3.25 -18.95 -9.81
N GLU A 182 4.46 -18.49 -10.11
CA GLU A 182 5.62 -19.38 -10.37
C GLU A 182 6.13 -20.07 -9.09
N ALA A 183 5.88 -19.47 -7.92
CA ALA A 183 6.24 -20.07 -6.63
C ALA A 183 5.38 -21.30 -6.25
N GLU A 184 4.36 -21.64 -7.03
CA GLU A 184 3.52 -22.83 -6.85
C GLU A 184 4.21 -24.04 -7.52
N PRO A 185 4.60 -25.11 -6.79
CA PRO A 185 5.22 -26.27 -7.40
C PRO A 185 4.24 -26.92 -8.39
N PRO A 186 4.72 -27.40 -9.56
CA PRO A 186 3.85 -28.09 -10.52
C PRO A 186 3.21 -29.28 -9.82
N ASP A 187 1.88 -29.40 -9.95
CA ASP A 187 1.14 -30.59 -9.55
C ASP A 187 1.88 -31.78 -10.16
N VAL A 188 2.54 -32.58 -9.31
CA VAL A 188 3.00 -33.91 -9.71
C VAL A 188 1.73 -34.65 -9.99
N VAL A 189 1.37 -34.73 -11.27
CA VAL A 189 0.37 -35.66 -11.77
C VAL A 189 0.90 -37.02 -11.36
N GLU A 190 0.42 -37.55 -10.24
CA GLU A 190 0.47 -38.98 -9.93
C GLU A 190 -0.39 -39.68 -10.99
N GLY A 191 0.18 -39.76 -12.19
CA GLY A 191 -0.21 -40.70 -13.23
C GLY A 191 0.47 -42.00 -12.88
N SER A 192 -0.22 -42.76 -12.04
CA SER A 192 -0.18 -44.22 -12.04
C SER A 192 -0.24 -44.76 -13.47
N GLU A 193 0.85 -45.39 -13.93
CA GLU A 193 0.84 -46.61 -14.76
C GLU A 193 2.11 -47.42 -14.48
#